data_AF-A0A914LX48-F1
#
_entry.id   AF-A0A914LX48-F1
#
_cell.length_a   1.000
_cell.length_b   1.000
_cell.length_c   1.000
_cell.angle_alpha   90.00
_cell.angle_beta   90.00
_cell.angle_gamma   90.00
#
_symmetry.space_group_name_H-M   'P 1'
#
loop_
_entity.id
_entity.type
_entity.pdbx_description
1 polymer ?
#
loop_
_entity_poly.entity_id
_entity_poly.type
_entity_poly.pdbx_seq_one_letter_code
_entity_poly.pdbx_strand_id
1 'polypeptide(L)'
;MCIATFCLAMFGLIIGLISIFKMNISTLYVVYATIGAFLFLIWLAIDIQMIMGGKKYELSPEEYIFAVLALFMDIVQIFWFILMIFGGNRR
;
A
#
# COMPACT_ATOMS: atom_id res chain seq x y z
N MET A 1 -8.91 1.47 -6.72
CA MET A 1 -8.22 0.69 -5.67
C MET A 1 -7.49 -0.51 -6.27
N CYS A 2 -8.21 -1.52 -6.78
CA CYS A 2 -7.61 -2.73 -7.38
C CYS A 2 -6.62 -2.46 -8.52
N ILE A 3 -6.90 -1.47 -9.39
CA ILE A 3 -6.00 -1.13 -10.51
C ILE A 3 -4.70 -0.49 -9.98
N ALA A 4 -4.78 0.38 -8.97
CA ALA A 4 -3.62 1.07 -8.43
C ALA A 4 -2.72 0.12 -7.63
N THR A 5 -3.29 -0.76 -6.79
CA THR A 5 -2.55 -1.84 -6.12
C THR A 5 -1.90 -2.77 -7.13
N PHE A 6 -2.60 -3.15 -8.20
CA PHE A 6 -2.05 -4.05 -9.23
C PHE A 6 -0.91 -3.40 -10.03
N CYS A 7 -1.06 -2.13 -10.44
CA CYS A 7 0.00 -1.40 -11.11
C CYS A 7 1.25 -1.23 -10.23
N LEU A 8 1.06 -0.89 -8.95
CA LEU A 8 2.18 -0.77 -8.00
C LEU A 8 2.86 -2.12 -7.75
N ALA A 9 2.10 -3.22 -7.63
CA ALA A 9 2.66 -4.56 -7.48
C ALA A 9 3.47 -5.00 -8.71
N MET A 10 2.98 -4.72 -9.93
CA MET A 10 3.71 -5.01 -11.17
C MET A 10 5.00 -4.19 -11.27
N PHE A 11 4.96 -2.92 -10.88
CA PHE A 11 6.15 -2.07 -10.85
C PHE A 11 7.19 -2.55 -9.83
N GLY A 12 6.73 -2.96 -8.63
CA GLY A 12 7.59 -3.57 -7.61
C GLY A 12 8.24 -4.88 -8.06
N LEU A 13 7.51 -5.72 -8.81
CA LEU A 13 8.05 -6.95 -9.40
C LEU A 13 9.15 -6.68 -10.42
N ILE A 14 8.98 -5.65 -11.26
CA ILE A 14 9.98 -5.27 -12.26
C ILE A 14 11.26 -4.79 -11.57
N ILE A 15 11.15 -3.94 -10.53
CA ILE A 15 12.30 -3.53 -9.71
C ILE A 15 12.94 -4.76 -9.02
N GLY A 16 12.11 -5.70 -8.54
CA GLY A 16 12.45 -7.07 -8.11
C GLY A 16 13.41 -7.79 -9.04
N LEU A 17 13.01 -7.93 -10.30
CA LEU A 17 13.76 -8.65 -11.32
C LEU A 17 15.04 -7.91 -11.71
N ILE A 18 14.98 -6.57 -11.81
CA ILE A 18 16.15 -5.73 -12.09
C ILE A 18 17.17 -5.80 -10.95
N SER A 19 16.71 -6.03 -9.70
CA SER A 19 17.56 -6.17 -8.53
C SER A 19 18.60 -7.29 -8.63
N ILE A 20 18.32 -8.32 -9.41
CA ILE A 20 19.17 -9.49 -9.59
C ILE A 20 20.47 -9.13 -10.33
N PHE A 21 20.47 -8.03 -11.11
CA PHE A 21 21.58 -7.62 -11.97
C PHE A 21 22.61 -6.66 -11.32
N LYS A 22 22.60 -6.48 -9.99
CA LYS A 22 23.72 -5.91 -9.19
C LYS A 22 24.17 -4.46 -9.49
N MET A 23 23.28 -3.59 -9.96
CA MET A 23 23.49 -2.12 -9.94
C MET A 23 23.17 -1.52 -8.55
N ASN A 24 23.44 -0.24 -8.28
CA ASN A 24 23.30 0.38 -6.95
C ASN A 24 21.81 0.60 -6.55
N ILE A 25 21.12 -0.50 -6.26
CA ILE A 25 19.66 -0.66 -6.28
C ILE A 25 18.97 -0.34 -4.95
N SER A 26 19.70 -0.38 -3.84
CA SER A 26 19.12 -0.17 -2.49
C SER A 26 18.39 1.17 -2.36
N THR A 27 18.94 2.25 -2.93
CA THR A 27 18.30 3.57 -2.91
C THR A 27 17.00 3.60 -3.74
N LEU A 28 16.95 2.89 -4.89
CA LEU A 28 15.76 2.84 -5.73
C LEU A 28 14.59 2.13 -5.02
N TYR A 29 14.88 1.06 -4.28
CA TYR A 29 13.87 0.40 -3.45
C TYR A 29 13.31 1.30 -2.36
N VAL A 30 14.18 2.01 -1.65
CA VAL A 30 13.76 2.91 -0.57
C VAL A 30 12.92 4.07 -1.13
N VAL A 31 13.32 4.65 -2.27
CA VAL A 31 12.54 5.71 -2.93
C VAL A 31 11.18 5.18 -3.40
N TYR A 32 11.13 4.01 -4.04
CA TYR A 32 9.88 3.37 -4.43
C TYR A 32 8.97 3.11 -3.22
N ALA A 33 9.53 2.55 -2.15
CA ALA A 33 8.78 2.24 -0.95
C ALA A 33 8.25 3.49 -0.25
N THR A 34 9.03 4.58 -0.24
CA THR A 34 8.61 5.87 0.35
C THR A 34 7.45 6.49 -0.43
N ILE A 35 7.53 6.50 -1.76
CA ILE A 35 6.44 7.01 -2.63
C ILE A 35 5.20 6.12 -2.47
N GLY A 36 5.38 4.79 -2.48
CA GLY A 36 4.31 3.81 -2.26
C GLY A 36 3.60 4.01 -0.92
N ALA A 37 4.36 4.10 0.18
CA ALA A 37 3.81 4.36 1.52
C ALA A 37 2.98 5.65 1.56
N PHE A 38 3.49 6.74 1.00
CA PHE A 38 2.81 8.02 0.99
C PHE A 38 1.50 7.99 0.20
N LEU A 39 1.50 7.37 -0.98
CA LEU A 39 0.30 7.19 -1.79
C LEU A 39 -0.76 6.34 -1.08
N PHE A 40 -0.37 5.22 -0.47
CA PHE A 40 -1.31 4.38 0.28
C PHE A 40 -1.84 5.05 1.56
N LEU A 41 -1.06 5.91 2.22
CA LEU A 41 -1.55 6.71 3.33
C LEU A 41 -2.66 7.69 2.90
N ILE A 42 -2.47 8.37 1.76
CA ILE A 42 -3.52 9.24 1.19
C ILE A 42 -4.75 8.41 0.81
N TRP A 43 -4.53 7.23 0.21
CA TRP A 43 -5.62 6.33 -0.18
C TRP A 43 -6.44 5.86 1.01
N LEU A 44 -5.77 5.43 2.09
CA LEU A 44 -6.39 5.03 3.34
C LEU A 44 -7.22 6.17 3.94
N ALA A 45 -6.70 7.40 3.91
CA ALA A 45 -7.45 8.56 4.40
C ALA A 45 -8.75 8.80 3.59
N ILE A 46 -8.70 8.61 2.28
CA ILE A 46 -9.86 8.72 1.39
C ILE A 46 -10.87 7.60 1.68
N ASP A 47 -10.41 6.34 1.80
CA ASP A 47 -11.29 5.19 2.05
C ASP A 47 -11.97 5.29 3.42
N ILE A 48 -11.22 5.70 4.45
CA ILE A 48 -11.77 6.01 5.77
C ILE A 48 -12.83 7.11 5.67
N GLN A 49 -12.58 8.17 4.92
CA GLN A 49 -13.54 9.26 4.75
C GLN A 49 -14.79 8.82 3.97
N MET A 50 -14.66 7.93 2.98
CA MET A 50 -15.82 7.37 2.27
C MET A 50 -16.66 6.45 3.15
N ILE A 51 -16.02 5.74 4.09
CA ILE A 51 -16.71 4.84 5.04
C ILE A 51 -17.38 5.65 6.16
N MET A 52 -16.69 6.65 6.72
CA MET A 52 -17.15 7.40 7.92
C MET A 52 -17.85 8.73 7.61
N GLY A 53 -17.60 9.35 6.46
CA GLY A 53 -17.87 10.77 6.17
C GLY A 53 -19.31 11.17 5.89
N GLY A 54 -20.31 10.54 6.52
CA GLY A 54 -21.67 11.06 6.54
C GLY A 54 -22.75 10.14 5.97
N LYS A 55 -22.62 8.82 6.12
CA LYS A 55 -23.74 7.92 5.80
C LYS A 55 -24.90 8.21 6.77
N LYS A 56 -26.01 8.74 6.23
CA LYS A 56 -27.30 8.88 6.94
C LYS A 56 -28.03 7.55 7.13
N TYR A 57 -27.59 6.50 6.43
CA TYR A 57 -28.13 5.14 6.48
C TYR A 57 -27.07 4.20 7.04
N GLU A 58 -27.47 3.31 7.94
CA GLU A 58 -26.58 2.28 8.50
C GLU A 58 -26.05 1.37 7.39
N LEU A 59 -24.75 1.07 7.44
CA LEU A 59 -24.13 0.09 6.55
C LEU A 59 -24.79 -1.28 6.78
N SER A 60 -25.16 -1.95 5.69
CA SER A 60 -25.52 -3.37 5.78
C SER A 60 -24.35 -4.16 6.41
N PRO A 61 -24.60 -5.21 7.21
CA PRO A 61 -23.54 -6.04 7.79
C PRO A 61 -22.52 -6.53 6.76
N GLU A 62 -22.98 -6.81 5.54
CA GLU A 62 -22.14 -7.27 4.42
C GLU A 62 -21.21 -6.16 3.92
N GLU A 63 -21.73 -4.94 3.77
CA GLU A 63 -20.95 -3.77 3.38
C GLU A 63 -19.92 -3.39 4.45
N TYR A 64 -20.28 -3.56 5.72
CA TYR A 64 -19.37 -3.33 6.84
C TYR A 64 -18.18 -4.30 6.82
N ILE A 65 -18.45 -5.61 6.66
CA ILE A 65 -17.38 -6.62 6.58
C ILE A 65 -16.46 -6.31 5.40
N PHE A 66 -17.03 -5.99 4.24
CA PHE A 66 -16.25 -5.64 3.05
C PHE A 66 -15.39 -4.38 3.27
N ALA A 67 -15.95 -3.34 3.87
CA ALA A 67 -15.24 -2.09 4.17
C ALA A 67 -14.06 -2.32 5.13
N VAL A 68 -14.26 -3.11 6.19
CA VAL A 68 -13.20 -3.45 7.14
C VAL A 68 -12.10 -4.29 6.49
N LEU A 69 -12.46 -5.25 5.64
CA LEU A 69 -11.48 -6.04 4.90
C LEU A 69 -10.65 -5.19 3.93
N ALA A 70 -11.28 -4.23 3.24
CA ALA A 70 -10.58 -3.30 2.36
C ALA A 70 -9.56 -2.45 3.14
N LEU A 71 -9.99 -1.82 4.24
CA LEU A 71 -9.10 -1.04 5.12
C LEU A 71 -7.95 -1.88 5.69
N PHE A 72 -8.22 -3.13 6.07
CA PHE A 72 -7.19 -4.04 6.57
C PHE A 72 -6.11 -4.29 5.51
N MET A 73 -6.50 -4.53 4.27
CA MET A 73 -5.55 -4.75 3.17
C MET A 73 -4.67 -3.53 2.92
N ASP A 74 -5.21 -2.31 2.99
CA ASP A 74 -4.42 -1.09 2.83
C ASP A 74 -3.40 -0.90 3.96
N ILE A 75 -3.81 -1.14 5.21
CA ILE A 75 -2.94 -1.04 6.38
C ILE A 75 -1.78 -2.04 6.27
N VAL A 76 -2.06 -3.29 5.89
CA VAL A 76 -1.02 -4.30 5.65
C VAL A 76 -0.07 -3.84 4.56
N GLN A 77 -0.59 -3.28 3.46
CA GLN A 77 0.26 -2.80 2.35
C GLN A 77 1.16 -1.64 2.78
N ILE A 78 0.67 -0.69 3.57
CA ILE A 78 1.48 0.39 4.17
C ILE A 78 2.59 -0.20 5.05
N PHE A 79 2.26 -1.21 5.86
CA PHE A 79 3.24 -1.89 6.71
C PHE A 79 4.36 -2.55 5.89
N TRP A 80 4.04 -3.20 4.77
CA TRP A 80 5.04 -3.75 3.84
C TRP A 80 5.98 -2.67 3.28
N PHE A 81 5.46 -1.50 2.92
CA PHE A 81 6.31 -0.40 2.47
C PHE A 81 7.22 0.14 3.58
N ILE A 82 6.72 0.26 4.81
CA ILE A 82 7.52 0.64 5.98
C ILE A 82 8.64 -0.38 6.21
N LEU A 83 8.34 -1.68 6.15
CA LEU A 83 9.35 -2.73 6.23
C LEU A 83 10.39 -2.64 5.12
N MET A 84 10.00 -2.28 3.91
CA MET A 84 10.95 -2.11 2.79
C MET A 84 11.89 -0.90 3.00
N ILE A 85 11.41 0.17 3.65
CA ILE A 85 12.22 1.36 3.99
C ILE A 85 13.23 1.05 5.11
N PHE A 86 12.80 0.39 6.19
CA PHE A 86 13.64 0.20 7.39
C PHE A 86 14.30 -1.18 7.51
N GLY A 87 13.79 -2.19 6.80
CA GLY A 87 14.22 -3.58 6.93
C GLY A 87 15.58 -3.90 6.31
N GLY A 88 16.03 -3.09 5.33
CA GLY A 88 17.33 -3.27 4.66
C GLY A 88 18.56 -2.87 5.49
N ASN A 89 18.38 -2.34 6.71
CA ASN A 89 19.46 -1.80 7.53
C ASN A 89 20.16 -2.84 8.43
N ARG A 90 19.83 -4.13 8.30
CA ARG A 90 20.57 -5.22 8.94
C ARG A 90 21.58 -5.81 7.93
N ARG A 91 22.79 -5.26 7.96
CA ARG A 91 24.00 -5.99 7.55
C ARG A 91 24.44 -6.91 8.69
#